data_AF-A0A9D6U358-F1
#
_entry.id   AF-A0A9D6U358-F1
#
_cell.length_a   1.000
_cell.length_b   1.000
_cell.length_c   1.000
_cell.angle_alpha   90.00
_cell.angle_beta   90.00
_cell.angle_gamma   90.00
#
_symmetry.space_group_name_H-M   'P 1'
#
loop_
_entity.id
_entity.type
_entity.pdbx_description
1 polymer ?
#
loop_
_entity_poly.entity_id
_entity_poly.type
_entity_poly.pdbx_seq_one_letter_code
_entity_poly.pdbx_strand_id
1 'polypeptide(L)'
;MKDDLGPQTHKQTQTIPWGRIGWTLAVVWTLVVAASVAWNFFQAKVEALSIARHVAQTIYDRDILYRRWASVHGGVYVPATPQSPPTPYLAHIPERDLRTPSGRILTLLNPAYMTRQVYAFARKAGQVQGHLTSLKPIRPENAPDPWEEKALKEEPLILREGEG
;
A
#
# COMPACT_ATOMS: atom_id res chain seq x y z
N MET A 1 13.79 -75.28 65.58
CA MET A 1 13.05 -75.09 64.31
C MET A 1 12.30 -73.79 64.49
N LYS A 2 12.93 -72.68 64.06
CA LYS A 2 12.53 -71.89 62.87
C LYS A 2 11.35 -70.97 63.19
N ASP A 3 11.57 -69.67 63.33
CA ASP A 3 11.41 -68.73 62.21
C ASP A 3 11.72 -67.28 62.63
N ASP A 4 12.56 -66.65 61.81
CA ASP A 4 13.02 -65.25 61.91
C ASP A 4 11.85 -64.26 61.73
N LEU A 5 11.69 -63.34 62.68
CA LEU A 5 10.85 -62.15 62.54
C LEU A 5 11.73 -60.94 62.20
N GLY A 6 12.06 -60.79 60.92
CA GLY A 6 12.63 -59.54 60.38
C GLY A 6 11.56 -58.44 60.28
N PRO A 7 11.89 -57.16 60.50
CA PRO A 7 10.91 -56.08 60.43
C PRO A 7 10.48 -55.86 58.97
N GLN A 8 9.17 -55.95 58.73
CA GLN A 8 8.56 -55.67 57.44
C GLN A 8 8.53 -54.15 57.19
N THR A 9 9.53 -53.65 56.47
CA THR A 9 9.59 -52.27 56.03
C THR A 9 8.56 -52.06 54.91
N HIS A 10 7.36 -51.55 55.25
CA HIS A 10 6.39 -51.10 54.25
C HIS A 10 6.98 -49.93 53.44
N LYS A 11 7.53 -50.22 52.26
CA LYS A 11 7.89 -49.19 51.28
C LYS A 11 6.60 -48.60 50.71
N GLN A 12 6.25 -47.39 51.13
CA GLN A 12 5.18 -46.62 50.51
C GLN A 12 5.61 -46.26 49.08
N THR A 13 5.07 -46.96 48.08
CA THR A 13 5.25 -46.61 46.67
C THR A 13 4.41 -45.37 46.38
N GLN A 14 5.04 -44.19 46.35
CA GLN A 14 4.38 -42.96 45.92
C GLN A 14 4.02 -43.09 44.42
N THR A 15 2.74 -43.27 44.12
CA THR A 15 2.25 -43.35 42.74
C THR A 15 2.22 -41.94 42.14
N ILE A 16 3.13 -41.66 41.21
CA ILE A 16 3.13 -40.43 40.43
C ILE A 16 1.78 -40.33 39.68
N PRO A 17 1.01 -39.24 39.81
CA PRO A 17 -0.30 -39.11 39.19
C PRO A 17 -0.17 -38.70 37.72
N TRP A 18 0.27 -39.65 36.88
CA TRP A 18 0.52 -39.47 35.44
C TRP A 18 -0.62 -38.79 34.68
N GLY A 19 -1.87 -39.04 35.06
CA GLY A 19 -3.04 -38.37 34.45
C GLY A 19 -3.09 -36.86 34.69
N ARG A 20 -2.73 -36.39 35.89
CA ARG A 20 -2.71 -34.95 36.21
C ARG A 20 -1.59 -34.24 35.43
N ILE A 21 -0.42 -34.88 35.35
CA ILE A 21 0.73 -34.38 34.59
C ILE A 21 0.37 -34.27 33.10
N GLY A 22 -0.25 -35.30 32.52
CA GLY A 22 -0.70 -35.29 31.12
C GLY A 22 -1.66 -34.14 30.82
N TRP A 23 -2.67 -33.91 31.66
CA TRP A 23 -3.60 -32.79 31.50
C TRP A 23 -2.93 -31.42 31.63
N THR A 24 -2.02 -31.26 32.60
CA THR A 24 -1.27 -30.00 32.72
C THR A 24 -0.41 -29.72 31.49
N LEU A 25 0.26 -30.74 30.96
CA LEU A 25 1.05 -30.61 29.73
C LEU A 25 0.18 -30.26 28.54
N ALA A 26 -0.99 -30.89 28.39
CA ALA A 26 -1.93 -30.58 27.32
C ALA A 26 -2.42 -29.12 27.39
N VAL A 27 -2.83 -28.65 28.57
CA VAL A 27 -3.29 -27.26 28.77
C VAL A 27 -2.16 -26.27 28.48
N VAL A 28 -0.97 -26.51 29.02
CA VAL A 28 0.20 -25.65 28.78
C VAL A 28 0.53 -25.62 27.29
N TRP A 29 0.55 -26.77 26.62
CA TRP A 29 0.79 -26.86 25.19
C TRP A 29 -0.26 -26.09 24.38
N THR A 30 -1.55 -26.25 24.69
CA THR A 30 -2.63 -25.51 24.03
C THR A 30 -2.48 -24.00 24.22
N LEU A 31 -2.11 -23.54 25.43
CA LEU A 31 -1.86 -22.12 25.69
C LEU A 31 -0.66 -21.59 24.89
N VAL A 32 0.43 -22.36 24.80
CA VAL A 32 1.60 -22.00 23.99
C VAL A 32 1.24 -21.89 22.51
N VAL A 33 0.49 -22.86 21.97
CA VAL A 33 0.03 -22.83 20.59
C VAL A 33 -0.91 -21.65 20.34
N ALA A 34 -1.86 -21.39 21.24
CA ALA A 34 -2.78 -20.27 21.13
C ALA A 34 -2.06 -18.91 21.17
N ALA A 35 -1.08 -18.75 22.07
CA ALA A 35 -0.25 -17.56 22.15
C ALA A 35 0.60 -17.37 20.88
N SER A 36 1.17 -18.46 20.36
CA SER A 36 1.93 -18.45 19.10
C SER A 36 1.07 -18.03 17.90
N VAL A 37 -0.14 -18.57 17.79
CA VAL A 37 -1.09 -18.19 16.73
C VAL A 37 -1.50 -16.73 16.86
N ALA A 38 -1.84 -16.27 18.07
CA ALA A 38 -2.19 -14.88 18.30
C ALA A 38 -1.04 -13.95 17.89
N TRP A 39 0.19 -14.27 18.31
CA TRP A 39 1.38 -13.52 17.94
C TRP A 39 1.60 -13.49 16.43
N ASN A 40 1.45 -14.63 15.76
CA ASN A 40 1.57 -14.71 14.30
C ASN A 40 0.55 -13.82 13.58
N PHE A 41 -0.72 -13.81 14.03
CA PHE A 41 -1.74 -12.91 13.48
C PHE A 41 -1.42 -11.44 13.68
N PHE A 42 -0.87 -11.06 14.84
CA PHE A 42 -0.44 -9.69 15.08
C PHE A 42 0.71 -9.31 14.15
N GLN A 43 1.72 -10.17 14.03
CA GLN A 43 2.86 -9.91 13.14
C GLN A 43 2.45 -9.82 11.68
N ALA A 44 1.58 -10.72 11.21
CA ALA A 44 1.06 -10.69 9.84
C ALA A 44 0.38 -9.36 9.51
N LYS A 45 -0.36 -8.76 10.45
CA LYS A 45 -1.00 -7.45 10.25
C LYS A 45 0.02 -6.32 10.17
N VAL A 46 1.01 -6.30 11.07
CA VAL A 46 2.05 -5.26 11.07
C VAL A 46 2.90 -5.36 9.79
N GLU A 47 3.27 -6.57 9.40
CA GLU A 47 4.02 -6.82 8.18
C GLU A 47 3.23 -6.43 6.93
N ALA A 48 1.95 -6.79 6.83
CA ALA A 48 1.08 -6.38 5.73
C ALA A 48 1.00 -4.86 5.58
N LEU A 49 0.86 -4.13 6.70
CA LEU A 49 0.87 -2.66 6.68
C LEU A 49 2.22 -2.10 6.23
N SER A 50 3.33 -2.70 6.68
CA SER A 50 4.66 -2.30 6.29
C SER A 50 4.89 -2.49 4.78
N ILE A 51 4.49 -3.63 4.22
CA ILE A 51 4.60 -3.93 2.79
C ILE A 51 3.73 -2.94 2.00
N ALA A 52 2.49 -2.71 2.41
CA ALA A 52 1.60 -1.74 1.77
C ALA A 52 2.23 -0.34 1.71
N ARG A 53 2.88 0.10 2.79
CA ARG A 53 3.59 1.38 2.84
C ARG A 53 4.77 1.44 1.88
N HIS A 54 5.61 0.41 1.83
CA HIS A 54 6.75 0.37 0.92
C HIS A 54 6.31 0.34 -0.55
N VAL A 55 5.25 -0.40 -0.86
CA VAL A 55 4.65 -0.43 -2.20
C VAL A 55 4.11 0.94 -2.57
N ALA A 56 3.37 1.61 -1.66
CA ALA A 56 2.85 2.95 -1.90
C ALA A 56 3.97 3.98 -2.17
N GLN A 57 5.05 3.94 -1.39
CA GLN A 57 6.22 4.81 -1.58
C GLN A 57 6.91 4.54 -2.93
N THR A 58 7.12 3.26 -3.26
CA THR A 58 7.74 2.88 -4.54
C THR A 58 6.92 3.34 -5.74
N ILE A 59 5.58 3.22 -5.67
CA ILE A 59 4.68 3.71 -6.72
C ILE A 59 4.75 5.22 -6.82
N TYR A 60 4.72 5.93 -5.69
CA TYR A 60 4.81 7.39 -5.64
C TYR A 60 6.11 7.91 -6.27
N ASP A 61 7.26 7.34 -5.88
CA ASP A 61 8.56 7.73 -6.42
C ASP A 61 8.65 7.50 -7.94
N ARG A 62 8.07 6.38 -8.40
CA ARG A 62 7.99 6.05 -9.82
C ARG A 62 7.09 7.04 -10.59
N ASP A 63 5.95 7.40 -10.03
CA ASP A 63 5.01 8.36 -10.62
C ASP A 63 5.65 9.75 -10.74
N ILE A 64 6.36 10.22 -9.69
CA ILE A 64 7.13 11.46 -9.73
C ILE A 64 8.15 11.42 -10.86
N LEU A 65 8.92 10.33 -10.96
CA LEU A 65 9.97 10.21 -11.97
C LEU A 65 9.40 10.30 -13.39
N TYR A 66 8.30 9.59 -13.68
CA TYR A 66 7.66 9.68 -14.99
C TYR A 66 7.05 11.05 -15.27
N ARG A 67 6.40 11.67 -14.28
CA ARG A 67 5.87 13.02 -14.41
C ARG A 67 6.99 14.02 -14.70
N ARG A 68 8.12 13.90 -14.01
CA ARG A 68 9.31 14.74 -14.24
C ARG A 68 9.89 14.51 -15.63
N TRP A 69 10.05 13.26 -16.06
CA TRP A 69 10.49 12.94 -17.42
C TRP A 69 9.59 13.61 -18.48
N ALA A 70 8.27 13.50 -18.34
CA ALA A 70 7.33 14.14 -19.26
C ALA A 70 7.42 15.68 -19.20
N SER A 71 7.63 16.25 -18.01
CA SER A 71 7.76 17.70 -17.81
C SER A 71 9.00 18.25 -18.51
N VAL A 72 10.14 17.54 -18.43
CA VAL A 72 11.39 17.91 -19.12
C VAL A 72 11.22 17.98 -20.64
N HIS A 73 10.30 17.19 -21.20
CA HIS A 73 10.00 17.18 -22.63
C HIS A 73 8.85 18.12 -23.01
N GLY A 74 8.25 18.84 -22.05
CA GLY A 74 7.10 19.72 -22.29
C GLY A 74 5.76 18.99 -22.46
N GLY A 75 5.73 17.67 -22.29
CA GLY A 75 4.56 16.82 -22.49
C GLY A 75 4.76 15.78 -23.58
N VAL A 76 3.67 15.11 -23.97
CA VAL A 76 3.67 14.06 -25.00
C VAL A 76 2.49 14.24 -25.93
N TYR A 77 2.72 14.15 -27.24
CA TYR A 77 1.65 14.14 -28.23
C TYR A 77 1.00 12.76 -28.34
N VAL A 78 -0.33 12.71 -28.27
CA VAL A 78 -1.11 11.49 -28.49
C VAL A 78 -2.23 11.74 -29.49
N PRO A 79 -2.78 10.71 -30.15
CA PRO A 79 -3.94 10.88 -31.01
C PRO A 79 -5.12 11.52 -30.27
N ALA A 80 -5.70 12.56 -30.87
CA ALA A 80 -6.92 13.16 -30.35
C ALA A 80 -8.09 12.19 -30.53
N THR A 81 -8.55 11.60 -29.43
CA THR A 81 -9.66 10.62 -29.40
C THR A 81 -10.70 11.04 -28.37
N PRO A 82 -11.91 10.45 -28.35
CA PRO A 82 -12.87 10.69 -27.27
C PRO A 82 -12.32 10.36 -25.87
N GLN A 83 -11.34 9.45 -25.78
CA GLN A 83 -10.68 9.06 -24.53
C GLN A 83 -9.52 10.01 -24.16
N SER A 84 -9.00 10.76 -25.13
CA SER A 84 -7.95 11.77 -24.95
C SER A 84 -8.28 13.04 -25.75
N PRO A 85 -9.35 13.76 -25.39
CA PRO A 85 -9.71 15.00 -26.07
C PRO A 85 -8.67 16.09 -25.76
N PRO A 86 -8.45 17.05 -26.69
CA PRO A 86 -7.66 18.23 -26.41
C PRO A 86 -8.15 18.96 -25.16
N THR A 87 -7.26 19.20 -24.20
CA THR A 87 -7.63 19.82 -22.93
C THR A 87 -7.80 21.34 -23.10
N PRO A 88 -8.93 21.94 -22.66
CA PRO A 88 -9.12 23.39 -22.69
C PRO A 88 -8.05 24.16 -21.91
N TYR A 89 -7.52 23.55 -20.84
CA TYR A 89 -6.49 24.14 -19.97
C TYR A 89 -5.14 24.37 -20.66
N LEU A 90 -4.91 23.80 -21.85
CA LEU A 90 -3.70 24.03 -22.65
C LEU A 90 -3.99 24.83 -23.93
N ALA A 91 -5.18 25.43 -24.05
CA ALA A 91 -5.56 26.17 -25.26
C ALA A 91 -4.65 27.37 -25.59
N HIS A 92 -3.93 27.89 -24.59
CA HIS A 92 -2.98 28.98 -24.75
C HIS A 92 -1.60 28.53 -25.27
N ILE A 93 -1.33 27.21 -25.35
CA ILE A 93 -0.06 26.67 -25.78
C ILE A 93 -0.02 26.59 -27.32
N PRO A 94 0.95 27.24 -27.99
CA PRO A 94 1.18 27.06 -29.42
C PRO A 94 1.45 25.59 -29.74
N GLU A 95 1.01 25.12 -30.90
CA GLU A 95 1.20 23.72 -31.33
C GLU A 95 0.54 22.67 -30.42
N ARG A 96 -0.39 23.04 -29.52
CA ARG A 96 -1.14 22.08 -28.69
C ARG A 96 -1.70 20.93 -29.53
N ASP A 97 -2.30 21.25 -30.67
CA ASP A 97 -2.81 20.25 -31.60
C ASP A 97 -2.02 20.30 -32.91
N LEU A 98 -1.59 19.13 -33.36
CA LEU A 98 -0.80 18.96 -34.57
C LEU A 98 -1.53 18.06 -35.56
N ARG A 99 -1.30 18.31 -36.85
CA ARG A 99 -1.74 17.41 -37.92
C ARG A 99 -0.53 16.73 -38.55
N THR A 100 -0.49 15.41 -38.51
CA THR A 100 0.58 14.65 -39.16
C THR A 100 0.42 14.69 -40.69
N PRO A 101 1.49 14.42 -41.46
CA PRO A 101 1.40 14.28 -42.92
C PRO A 101 0.42 13.19 -43.36
N SER A 102 0.24 12.14 -42.53
CA SER A 102 -0.75 11.08 -42.74
C SER A 102 -2.19 11.49 -42.38
N GLY A 103 -2.42 12.74 -41.98
CA GLY A 103 -3.73 13.29 -41.67
C GLY A 103 -4.25 13.00 -40.27
N ARG A 104 -3.45 12.39 -39.38
CA ARG A 104 -3.84 12.15 -37.99
C ARG A 104 -3.77 13.45 -37.19
N ILE A 105 -4.74 13.65 -36.30
CA ILE A 105 -4.75 14.77 -35.36
C ILE A 105 -4.12 14.27 -34.06
N LEU A 106 -3.08 14.95 -33.60
CA LEU A 106 -2.44 14.74 -32.32
C LEU A 106 -2.76 15.91 -31.39
N THR A 107 -2.81 15.67 -30.09
CA THR A 107 -2.96 16.69 -29.06
C THR A 107 -1.91 16.51 -27.97
N LEU A 108 -1.42 17.61 -27.43
CA LEU A 108 -0.42 17.66 -26.38
C LEU A 108 -1.05 17.31 -25.03
N LEU A 109 -0.52 16.28 -24.39
CA LEU A 109 -0.83 15.94 -23.01
C LEU A 109 0.27 16.50 -22.11
N ASN A 110 -0.11 17.40 -21.21
CA ASN A 110 0.77 17.81 -20.14
C ASN A 110 0.89 16.69 -19.08
N PRO A 111 1.97 16.70 -18.27
CA PRO A 111 2.22 15.65 -17.26
C PRO A 111 1.05 15.43 -16.29
N ALA A 112 0.39 16.50 -15.83
CA ALA A 112 -0.77 16.39 -14.95
C ALA A 112 -1.99 15.71 -15.62
N TYR A 113 -2.18 15.89 -16.92
CA TYR A 113 -3.23 15.17 -17.66
C TYR A 113 -2.84 13.70 -17.86
N MET A 114 -1.57 13.42 -18.19
CA MET A 114 -1.06 12.05 -18.31
C MET A 114 -1.30 11.24 -17.03
N THR A 115 -0.87 11.75 -15.87
CA THR A 115 -1.05 11.07 -14.56
C THR A 115 -2.49 10.70 -14.29
N ARG A 116 -3.45 11.59 -14.60
CA ARG A 116 -4.87 11.30 -14.39
C ARG A 116 -5.41 10.24 -15.33
N GLN A 117 -4.95 10.18 -16.57
CA GLN A 117 -5.34 9.08 -17.46
C GLN A 117 -4.82 7.75 -16.93
N VAL A 118 -3.58 7.70 -16.46
CA VAL A 118 -3.00 6.51 -15.84
C VAL A 118 -3.81 6.09 -14.61
N TYR A 119 -4.15 7.00 -13.72
CA TYR A 119 -4.99 6.70 -12.55
C TYR A 119 -6.41 6.25 -12.93
N ALA A 120 -7.00 6.84 -13.97
CA ALA A 120 -8.27 6.38 -14.50
C ALA A 120 -8.20 4.96 -15.08
N PHE A 121 -7.09 4.59 -15.75
CA PHE A 121 -6.84 3.23 -16.21
C PHE A 121 -6.61 2.26 -15.05
N ALA A 122 -5.80 2.63 -14.06
CA ALA A 122 -5.55 1.83 -12.87
C ALA A 122 -6.84 1.49 -12.13
N ARG A 123 -7.72 2.48 -11.93
CA ARG A 123 -9.06 2.28 -11.34
C ARG A 123 -9.92 1.30 -12.13
N LYS A 124 -9.94 1.39 -13.46
CA LYS A 124 -10.68 0.45 -14.32
C LYS A 124 -10.11 -0.97 -14.28
N ALA A 125 -8.79 -1.09 -14.12
CA ALA A 125 -8.09 -2.37 -14.05
C ALA A 125 -8.04 -2.99 -12.65
N GLY A 126 -8.71 -2.38 -11.66
CA GLY A 126 -8.69 -2.84 -10.26
C GLY A 126 -7.31 -2.78 -9.61
N GLN A 127 -6.41 -1.94 -10.14
CA GLN A 127 -5.06 -1.74 -9.61
C GLN A 127 -5.07 -0.69 -8.50
N VAL A 128 -3.92 -0.53 -7.83
CA VAL A 128 -3.70 0.50 -6.80
C VAL A 128 -4.10 1.88 -7.37
N GLN A 129 -4.96 2.59 -6.64
CA GLN A 129 -5.49 3.87 -7.06
C GLN A 129 -4.66 5.01 -6.49
N GLY A 130 -4.30 5.96 -7.36
CA GLY A 130 -3.75 7.25 -6.98
C GLY A 130 -4.75 8.37 -7.28
N HIS A 131 -4.60 9.49 -6.61
CA HIS A 131 -5.36 10.71 -6.86
C HIS A 131 -4.42 11.91 -6.88
N LEU A 132 -4.53 12.74 -7.93
CA LEU A 132 -3.76 13.97 -8.03
C LEU A 132 -4.56 15.10 -7.40
N THR A 133 -4.09 15.60 -6.26
CA THR A 133 -4.81 16.57 -5.44
C THR A 133 -3.92 17.74 -5.02
N SER A 134 -4.51 18.89 -4.71
CA SER A 134 -3.78 20.09 -4.27
C SER A 134 -4.68 21.03 -3.47
N LEU A 135 -4.11 21.75 -2.50
CA LEU A 135 -4.84 22.81 -1.76
C LEU A 135 -5.25 24.00 -2.65
N LYS A 136 -4.66 24.14 -3.85
CA LYS A 136 -5.00 25.18 -4.83
C LYS A 136 -5.20 24.55 -6.21
N PRO A 137 -6.28 23.79 -6.43
CA PRO A 137 -6.44 23.02 -7.64
C PRO A 137 -6.74 23.92 -8.85
N ILE A 138 -6.00 23.76 -9.94
CA ILE A 138 -6.31 24.41 -11.24
C ILE A 138 -7.58 23.80 -11.85
N ARG A 139 -7.80 22.50 -11.60
CA ARG A 139 -8.96 21.75 -12.06
C ARG A 139 -9.80 21.31 -10.86
N PRO A 140 -11.10 21.61 -10.81
CA PRO A 140 -11.95 21.32 -9.65
C PRO A 140 -11.92 19.85 -9.20
N GLU A 141 -11.74 18.91 -10.14
CA GLU A 141 -11.69 17.48 -9.85
C GLU A 141 -10.45 17.05 -9.04
N ASN A 142 -9.44 17.93 -8.92
CA ASN A 142 -8.25 17.70 -8.10
C ASN A 142 -8.41 18.30 -6.68
N ALA A 143 -9.63 18.66 -6.26
CA ALA A 143 -9.86 19.13 -4.90
C ALA A 143 -9.66 17.97 -3.90
N PRO A 144 -8.99 18.22 -2.76
CA PRO A 144 -8.73 17.19 -1.78
C PRO A 144 -9.99 16.78 -1.04
N ASP A 145 -10.06 15.49 -0.68
CA ASP A 145 -10.97 15.04 0.35
C ASP A 145 -10.50 15.50 1.76
N PRO A 146 -11.31 15.34 2.84
CA PRO A 146 -10.94 15.81 4.17
C PRO A 146 -9.65 15.18 4.73
N TRP A 147 -9.34 13.93 4.36
CA TRP A 147 -8.12 13.25 4.78
C TRP A 147 -6.92 13.76 3.99
N GLU A 148 -7.04 13.90 2.67
CA GLU A 148 -6.02 14.47 1.79
C GLU A 148 -5.70 15.92 2.18
N GLU A 149 -6.72 16.72 2.48
CA GLU A 149 -6.56 18.12 2.88
C GLU A 149 -5.75 18.23 4.18
N LYS A 150 -6.04 17.36 5.15
CA LYS A 150 -5.29 17.28 6.39
C LYS A 150 -3.83 16.90 6.12
N ALA A 151 -3.60 15.86 5.32
CA ALA A 151 -2.25 15.42 4.96
C ALA A 151 -1.45 16.53 4.27
N LEU A 152 -2.04 17.22 3.29
CA LEU A 152 -1.41 18.33 2.56
C LEU A 152 -1.11 19.56 3.44
N LYS A 153 -1.89 19.79 4.50
CA LYS A 153 -1.64 20.87 5.47
C LYS A 153 -0.52 20.52 6.45
N GLU A 154 -0.37 19.25 6.77
CA GLU A 154 0.69 18.72 7.65
C GLU A 154 2.03 18.55 6.90
N GLU A 155 2.03 18.62 5.56
CA GLU A 155 3.20 18.38 4.73
C GLU A 155 4.30 19.46 4.91
N PRO A 156 5.55 19.07 5.24
CA PRO A 156 6.64 20.02 5.44
C PRO A 156 7.00 20.77 4.14
N LEU A 157 7.32 22.06 4.27
CA LEU A 157 7.62 23.00 3.18
C LEU A 157 8.66 22.54 2.14
N ILE A 158 9.51 21.56 2.47
CA ILE A 158 10.60 21.07 1.60
C ILE A 158 10.07 20.34 0.35
N LEU A 159 8.85 19.78 0.40
CA LEU A 159 8.24 19.06 -0.73
C LEU A 159 7.43 19.98 -1.68
N ARG A 160 7.31 21.28 -1.36
CA ARG A 160 6.47 22.22 -2.12
C ARG A 160 7.13 22.83 -3.36
N GLU A 161 8.45 22.79 -3.50
CA GLU A 161 9.17 23.52 -4.56
C GLU A 161 9.11 22.86 -5.95
N GLY A 162 8.59 21.63 -6.07
CA GLY A 162 8.56 20.88 -7.33
C GLY A 162 7.29 21.02 -8.18
N GLU A 163 6.31 21.82 -7.77
CA GLU A 163 4.96 21.87 -8.37
C GLU A 163 4.65 23.13 -9.21
N GLY A 164 5.69 23.87 -9.64
CA GLY A 164 5.59 25.02 -10.55
C GLY A 164 5.57 24.64 -12.03
#